data_AF-K4D0X7-F1
#
_entry.id   AF-K4D0X7-F1
#
_cell.length_a   1.000
_cell.length_b   1.000
_cell.length_c   1.000
_cell.angle_alpha   90.00
_cell.angle_beta   90.00
_cell.angle_gamma   90.00
#
_symmetry.space_group_name_H-M   'P 1'
#
loop_
_entity.id
_entity.type
_entity.pdbx_description
1 polymer ?
#
loop_
_entity_poly.entity_id
_entity_poly.type
_entity_poly.pdbx_seq_one_letter_code
_entity_poly.pdbx_strand_id
1 'polypeptide(L)'
;MREGDTKRITQGHWILHKSINPFLWDFEEWEKLLEFYKRVLGAGMHASYIGSGGVEQELFLGLFIYIDSFTQEFSFRIDELEQMSIGNRILKQQLVDIGTVTAQ
;
A
#
# COMPACT_ATOMS: atom_id res chain seq x y z
N MET A 1 18.67 32.94 15.26
CA MET A 1 18.21 31.86 14.35
C MET A 1 16.70 31.83 14.45
N ARG A 2 15.99 31.96 13.32
CA ARG A 2 14.53 32.15 13.33
C ARG A 2 13.85 30.79 13.50
N GLU A 3 12.85 30.72 14.36
CA GLU A 3 12.11 29.50 14.73
C GLU A 3 11.47 28.75 13.53
N GLY A 4 11.28 29.46 12.40
CA GLY A 4 10.84 28.86 11.13
C GLY A 4 11.88 27.95 10.46
N ASP A 5 13.17 28.16 10.71
CA ASP A 5 14.24 27.33 10.14
C ASP A 5 14.28 25.95 10.82
N THR A 6 14.00 25.90 12.14
CA THR A 6 13.95 24.67 12.95
C THR A 6 12.78 23.76 12.56
N LYS A 7 11.63 24.34 12.17
CA LYS A 7 10.48 23.57 11.66
C LYS A 7 10.72 22.98 10.27
N ARG A 8 11.47 23.68 9.41
CA ARG A 8 11.83 23.19 8.07
C ARG A 8 12.84 22.04 8.11
N ILE A 9 13.84 22.11 8.99
CA ILE A 9 14.82 21.02 9.15
C ILE A 9 14.20 19.79 9.81
N THR A 10 13.30 19.94 10.78
CA THR A 10 12.60 18.80 11.38
C THR A 10 11.65 18.18 10.36
N GLN A 11 10.76 18.96 9.73
CA GLN A 11 9.83 18.47 8.71
C GLN A 11 10.55 17.83 7.51
N GLY A 12 11.68 18.40 7.05
CA GLY A 12 12.52 17.81 6.01
C GLY A 12 13.22 16.52 6.46
N HIS A 13 13.68 16.43 7.70
CA HIS A 13 14.31 15.22 8.25
C HIS A 13 13.30 14.05 8.36
N TRP A 14 12.07 14.33 8.79
CA TRP A 14 11.00 13.32 8.85
C TRP A 14 10.60 12.83 7.45
N ILE A 15 10.56 13.73 6.46
CA ILE A 15 10.26 13.38 5.06
C ILE A 15 11.39 12.53 4.46
N LEU A 16 12.67 12.86 4.72
CA LEU A 16 13.80 12.11 4.18
C LEU A 16 13.93 10.70 4.79
N HIS A 17 13.67 10.54 6.09
CA HIS A 17 13.71 9.23 6.75
C HIS A 17 12.57 8.30 6.31
N LYS A 18 11.42 8.89 5.95
CA LYS A 18 10.25 8.16 5.42
C LYS A 18 10.27 7.96 3.91
N SER A 19 10.96 8.82 3.15
CA SER A 19 11.06 8.75 1.68
C SER A 19 11.99 7.67 1.16
N ILE A 20 12.75 6.97 2.02
CA ILE A 20 13.77 6.01 1.57
C ILE A 20 13.17 4.77 0.90
N ASN A 21 11.93 4.36 1.19
CA ASN A 21 11.23 3.46 0.27
C ASN A 21 9.71 3.35 0.53
N PRO A 22 8.83 4.10 -0.17
CA PRO A 22 7.39 3.86 -0.11
C PRO A 22 7.04 2.39 -0.47
N PHE A 23 7.83 1.79 -1.35
CA PHE A 23 7.68 0.38 -1.76
C PHE A 23 7.82 -0.63 -0.60
N LEU A 24 8.66 -0.36 0.41
CA LEU A 24 8.81 -1.30 1.53
C LEU A 24 7.61 -1.25 2.48
N TRP A 25 6.96 -0.09 2.63
CA TRP A 25 5.74 0.04 3.41
C TRP A 25 4.56 -0.62 2.74
N ASP A 26 4.45 -0.45 1.42
CA ASP A 26 3.49 -1.21 0.63
C ASP A 26 3.72 -2.71 0.84
N PHE A 27 4.97 -3.16 0.74
CA PHE A 27 5.29 -4.58 0.88
C PHE A 27 4.93 -5.14 2.27
N GLU A 28 5.11 -4.38 3.35
CA GLU A 28 4.70 -4.77 4.70
C GLU A 28 3.18 -4.98 4.80
N GLU A 29 2.37 -4.09 4.23
CA GLU A 29 0.91 -4.25 4.20
C GLU A 29 0.49 -5.41 3.28
N TRP A 30 1.21 -5.63 2.18
CA TRP A 30 1.03 -6.80 1.31
C TRP A 30 1.35 -8.12 2.00
N GLU A 31 2.35 -8.17 2.89
CA GLU A 31 2.69 -9.37 3.66
C GLU A 31 1.58 -9.73 4.66
N LYS A 32 0.94 -8.75 5.31
CA LYS A 32 -0.23 -8.99 6.17
C LYS A 32 -1.38 -9.60 5.39
N LEU A 33 -1.60 -9.13 4.16
CA LEU A 33 -2.62 -9.67 3.27
C LEU A 33 -2.27 -11.10 2.82
N LEU A 34 -0.99 -11.38 2.54
CA LEU A 34 -0.52 -12.74 2.23
C LEU A 34 -0.58 -13.68 3.43
N GLU A 35 -0.41 -13.19 4.65
CA GLU A 35 -0.62 -13.98 5.88
C GLU A 35 -2.09 -14.38 6.03
N PHE A 36 -3.02 -13.47 5.75
CA PHE A 36 -4.45 -13.78 5.66
C PHE A 36 -4.70 -14.88 4.64
N TYR A 37 -4.16 -14.71 3.42
CA TYR A 37 -4.35 -15.65 2.33
C TYR A 37 -3.81 -17.04 2.69
N LYS A 38 -2.65 -17.11 3.35
CA LYS A 38 -2.07 -18.35 3.90
C LYS A 38 -2.94 -19.00 4.96
N ARG A 39 -3.56 -18.22 5.85
CA ARG A 39 -4.44 -18.76 6.92
C ARG A 39 -5.72 -19.36 6.36
N VAL A 40 -6.30 -18.78 5.31
CA VAL A 40 -7.55 -19.30 4.71
C VAL A 40 -7.28 -20.47 3.76
N LEU A 41 -6.14 -20.46 3.06
CA LEU A 41 -5.94 -21.35 1.91
C LEU A 41 -4.79 -22.34 2.10
N GLY A 42 -4.05 -22.24 3.21
CA GLY A 42 -2.89 -23.07 3.50
C GLY A 42 -1.70 -22.85 2.56
N ALA A 43 -1.79 -21.91 1.62
CA ALA A 43 -0.80 -21.66 0.57
C ALA A 43 -0.52 -20.16 0.42
N GLY A 44 0.72 -19.83 0.02
CA GLY A 44 1.24 -18.46 -0.04
C GLY A 44 0.59 -17.58 -1.10
N MET A 45 0.87 -17.86 -2.38
CA MET A 45 0.40 -17.04 -3.51
C MET A 45 -0.50 -17.81 -4.49
N HIS A 46 -0.48 -19.13 -4.44
CA HIS A 46 -1.29 -19.97 -5.31
C HIS A 46 -2.29 -20.75 -4.47
N ALA A 47 -3.44 -20.14 -4.21
CA ALA A 47 -4.57 -20.91 -3.74
C ALA A 47 -5.51 -21.19 -4.91
N SER A 48 -5.75 -22.47 -5.15
CA SER A 48 -6.81 -22.94 -6.03
C SER A 48 -8.18 -22.83 -5.34
N TYR A 49 -8.48 -21.68 -4.73
CA TYR A 49 -9.70 -21.48 -3.95
C TYR A 49 -10.97 -21.58 -4.82
N ILE A 50 -10.86 -21.13 -6.07
CA ILE A 50 -11.95 -21.12 -7.05
C ILE A 50 -11.65 -22.21 -8.09
N GLY A 51 -12.40 -23.30 -8.00
CA GLY A 51 -12.36 -24.41 -8.95
C GLY A 51 -13.57 -24.41 -9.89
N SER A 52 -13.62 -25.38 -10.80
CA SER A 52 -14.76 -25.54 -11.73
C SER A 52 -16.09 -25.89 -11.04
N GLY A 53 -16.04 -26.31 -9.77
CA GLY A 53 -17.20 -26.57 -8.92
C GLY A 53 -17.59 -25.42 -7.99
N GLY A 54 -16.94 -24.25 -8.10
CA GLY A 54 -17.14 -23.12 -7.20
C GLY A 54 -16.03 -23.02 -6.15
N VAL A 55 -16.42 -22.72 -4.92
CA VAL A 55 -15.49 -22.51 -3.80
C VAL A 55 -15.15 -23.85 -3.15
N GLU A 56 -13.86 -24.18 -3.06
CA GLU A 56 -13.43 -25.49 -2.51
C GLU A 56 -13.40 -25.54 -0.97
N GLN A 57 -13.30 -24.40 -0.29
CA GLN A 57 -13.17 -24.33 1.17
C GLN A 57 -14.07 -23.26 1.80
N GLU A 58 -14.73 -23.61 2.91
CA GLU A 58 -15.49 -22.67 3.73
C GLU A 58 -14.57 -21.63 4.36
N LEU A 59 -15.02 -20.37 4.40
CA LEU A 59 -14.25 -19.27 4.98
C LEU A 59 -14.15 -19.42 6.50
N PHE A 60 -12.98 -19.13 7.05
CA PHE A 60 -12.74 -19.21 8.49
C PHE A 60 -13.60 -18.21 9.28
N LEU A 61 -14.11 -18.65 10.44
CA LEU A 61 -14.93 -17.83 11.33
C LEU A 61 -14.12 -16.67 11.91
N GLY A 62 -14.49 -15.43 11.59
CA GLY A 62 -13.78 -14.22 12.02
C GLY A 62 -12.97 -13.55 10.92
N LEU A 63 -12.97 -14.10 9.70
CA LEU A 63 -12.35 -13.47 8.55
C LEU A 63 -12.89 -12.05 8.29
N PHE A 64 -14.21 -11.90 8.30
CA PHE A 64 -14.85 -10.61 8.01
C PHE A 64 -14.43 -9.50 8.96
N ILE A 65 -14.26 -9.81 10.26
CA ILE A 65 -13.84 -8.84 11.27
C ILE A 65 -12.40 -8.37 10.97
N TYR A 66 -11.54 -9.28 10.54
CA TYR A 66 -10.17 -8.96 10.18
C TYR A 66 -10.03 -8.21 8.85
N ILE A 67 -10.86 -8.52 7.84
CA ILE A 67 -10.92 -7.74 6.59
C ILE A 67 -11.38 -6.31 6.87
N ASP A 68 -12.37 -6.16 7.75
CA ASP A 68 -12.89 -4.85 8.15
C ASP A 68 -11.81 -4.02 8.83
N SER A 69 -11.09 -4.59 9.81
CA SER A 69 -9.97 -3.89 10.46
C SER A 69 -8.84 -3.53 9.47
N PHE A 70 -8.49 -4.46 8.57
CA PHE A 70 -7.45 -4.22 7.57
C PHE A 70 -7.83 -3.08 6.62
N THR A 71 -9.08 -3.04 6.15
CA THR A 71 -9.56 -2.00 5.22
C THR A 71 -9.48 -0.62 5.85
N GLN A 72 -9.79 -0.51 7.15
CA GLN A 72 -9.68 0.75 7.89
C GLN A 72 -8.22 1.24 8.00
N GLU A 73 -7.28 0.34 8.32
CA GLU A 73 -5.85 0.69 8.41
C GLU A 73 -5.23 0.99 7.03
N PHE A 74 -5.62 0.25 6.00
CA PHE A 74 -5.08 0.38 4.65
C PHE A 74 -5.42 1.73 4.02
N SER A 75 -6.61 2.27 4.27
CA SER A 75 -7.01 3.60 3.75
C SER A 75 -6.02 4.68 4.19
N PHE A 76 -5.59 4.66 5.45
CA PHE A 76 -4.63 5.64 5.97
C PHE A 76 -3.24 5.50 5.33
N ARG A 77 -2.82 4.27 5.03
CA ARG A 77 -1.53 4.00 4.36
C ARG A 77 -1.51 4.51 2.92
N ILE A 78 -2.61 4.34 2.20
CA ILE A 78 -2.77 4.88 0.84
C ILE A 78 -2.67 6.41 0.84
N ASP A 79 -3.32 7.08 1.79
CA ASP A 79 -3.25 8.54 1.91
C ASP A 79 -1.81 9.03 2.16
N GLU A 80 -1.04 8.30 2.99
CA GLU A 80 0.37 8.62 3.24
C GLU A 80 1.23 8.47 1.97
N LEU A 81 1.01 7.39 1.21
CA LEU A 81 1.70 7.16 -0.08
C LEU A 81 1.31 8.20 -1.13
N GLU A 82 0.04 8.59 -1.18
CA GLU A 82 -0.46 9.63 -2.07
C GLU A 82 0.23 10.96 -1.78
N GLN A 83 0.34 11.35 -0.49
CA GLN A 83 1.04 12.56 -0.08
C GLN A 83 2.52 12.54 -0.50
N MET A 84 3.17 11.39 -0.43
CA MET A 84 4.57 11.23 -0.85
C MET A 84 4.75 11.25 -2.36
N SER A 85 3.78 10.73 -3.13
CA SER A 85 3.90 10.59 -4.59
C SER A 85 3.36 11.80 -5.35
N ILE A 86 2.14 12.25 -5.05
CA ILE A 86 1.48 13.36 -5.76
C ILE A 86 2.16 14.71 -5.48
N GLY A 87 2.75 14.88 -4.29
CA GLY A 87 3.54 16.06 -3.95
C GLY A 87 4.93 16.10 -4.60
N ASN A 88 5.41 14.98 -5.16
CA ASN A 88 6.79 14.86 -5.58
C ASN A 88 7.03 15.42 -6.99
N ARG A 89 7.73 16.55 -7.05
CA ARG A 89 8.13 17.20 -8.31
C ARG A 89 9.01 16.32 -9.20
N ILE A 90 9.85 15.46 -8.61
CA ILE A 90 10.80 14.61 -9.36
C ILE A 90 10.01 13.53 -10.09
N LEU A 91 9.07 12.88 -9.41
CA LEU A 91 8.19 11.87 -10.01
C LEU A 91 7.31 12.49 -11.11
N LYS A 92 6.75 13.70 -10.90
CA LYS A 92 6.01 14.41 -11.95
C LYS A 92 6.86 14.69 -13.19
N GLN A 93 8.11 15.14 -13.01
CA GLN A 93 9.03 15.39 -14.13
C GLN A 93 9.40 14.11 -14.90
N GLN A 94 9.37 12.95 -14.23
CA GLN A 94 9.69 11.66 -14.83
C GLN A 94 8.48 10.93 -15.44
N LEU A 95 7.24 11.33 -15.11
CA LEU A 95 6.03 10.61 -15.52
C LEU A 95 5.11 11.44 -16.43
N VAL A 96 5.21 12.77 -16.41
CA VAL A 96 4.43 13.64 -17.29
C VAL A 96 4.94 13.52 -18.74
N ASP A 97 4.00 13.46 -19.69
CA ASP A 97 4.24 13.35 -21.14
C ASP A 97 4.94 12.05 -21.63
N ILE A 98 4.95 10.99 -20.81
CA ILE A 98 5.42 9.66 -21.22
C ILE A 98 4.23 8.74 -21.51
N GLY A 99 4.21 8.11 -22.68
CA GLY A 99 3.23 7.07 -23.02
C GLY A 99 1.82 7.59 -23.33
N THR A 100 1.69 8.80 -23.90
CA THR A 100 0.40 9.40 -24.28
C THR A 100 -0.39 8.47 -25.22
N VAL A 101 -1.51 7.93 -24.72
CA VAL A 101 -2.45 7.11 -25.50
C VAL A 101 -3.61 7.98 -25.96
N THR A 102 -3.87 8.03 -27.27
CA THR A 102 -5.06 8.66 -27.83
C THR A 102 -6.25 7.71 -27.72
N ALA A 103 -7.40 8.21 -27.26
CA ALA A 103 -8.65 7.46 -27.33
C ALA A 103 -9.00 7.19 -28.81
N GLN A 104 -9.38 5.95 -29.11
CA GLN A 104 -9.75 5.48 -30.45
C GLN A 104 -11.26 5.37 -30.59
#